data_AF-A0A9N9NMB4-F1
#
_entry.id   AF-A0A9N9NMB4-F1
#
_cell.length_a   1.000
_cell.length_b   1.000
_cell.length_c   1.000
_cell.angle_alpha   90.00
_cell.angle_beta   90.00
_cell.angle_gamma   90.00
#
_symmetry.space_group_name_H-M   'P 1'
#
loop_
_entity.id
_entity.type
_entity.pdbx_description
1 polymer ?
#
loop_
_entity_poly.entity_id
_entity_poly.type
_entity_poly.pdbx_seq_one_letter_code
_entity_poly.pdbx_strand_id
1 'polypeptide(L)'
;NNLTEIKQLKSRYYESELEREGLISLTESLKSKIRALQQQIFSQEKNGVHPAYCNVCNKYIVGIRYKCGHCDNYDIYSNCETSNHNRDHVFIKIKRPIGNDRFARTALLPEFKLIEQMNK
;
A
#
# COMPACT_ATOMS: atom_id res chain seq x y z
N ASN A 1 -7.42 -65.34 -0.35
CA ASN A 1 -8.36 -65.17 0.77
C ASN A 1 -8.82 -63.71 0.76
N ASN A 2 -10.13 -63.49 0.61
CA ASN A 2 -10.76 -62.17 0.49
C ASN A 2 -10.38 -61.21 1.63
N LEU A 3 -10.09 -61.73 2.82
CA LEU A 3 -9.69 -60.92 3.97
C LEU A 3 -8.35 -60.18 3.74
N THR A 4 -7.40 -60.81 3.06
CA THR A 4 -6.08 -60.21 2.77
C THR A 4 -6.22 -59.08 1.75
N GLU A 5 -7.06 -59.28 0.74
CA GLU A 5 -7.31 -58.31 -0.32
C GLU A 5 -8.04 -57.07 0.21
N ILE A 6 -9.02 -57.25 1.12
CA ILE A 6 -9.68 -56.14 1.82
C ILE A 6 -8.68 -55.31 2.64
N LYS A 7 -7.72 -55.95 3.32
CA LYS A 7 -6.69 -55.23 4.10
C LYS A 7 -5.79 -54.39 3.19
N GLN A 8 -5.37 -54.93 2.05
CA GLN A 8 -4.55 -54.21 1.07
C GLN A 8 -5.30 -53.02 0.45
N LEU A 9 -6.59 -53.19 0.11
CA LEU A 9 -7.42 -52.11 -0.40
C LEU A 9 -7.61 -50.98 0.62
N LYS A 10 -7.83 -51.33 1.90
CA LYS A 10 -7.93 -50.33 2.98
C LYS A 10 -6.64 -49.52 3.14
N SER A 11 -5.47 -50.17 3.13
CA SER A 11 -4.18 -49.46 3.23
C SER A 11 -4.03 -48.42 2.13
N ARG A 12 -4.28 -48.82 0.88
CA ARG A 12 -4.19 -47.92 -0.29
C ARG A 12 -5.17 -46.76 -0.21
N TYR A 13 -6.39 -46.99 0.28
CA TYR A 13 -7.37 -45.93 0.50
C TYR A 13 -6.85 -44.89 1.50
N TYR A 14 -6.34 -45.33 2.67
CA TYR A 14 -5.80 -44.42 3.68
C TYR A 14 -4.59 -43.64 3.15
N GLU A 15 -3.68 -44.29 2.41
CA GLU A 15 -2.54 -43.63 1.76
C GLU A 15 -3.01 -42.54 0.77
N SER A 16 -4.02 -42.84 -0.07
CA SER A 16 -4.56 -41.86 -1.02
C SER A 16 -5.24 -40.66 -0.35
N GLU A 17 -5.88 -40.86 0.80
CA GLU A 17 -6.50 -39.78 1.58
C GLU A 17 -5.44 -38.87 2.22
N LEU A 18 -4.35 -39.47 2.75
CA LEU A 18 -3.20 -38.73 3.26
C LEU A 18 -2.53 -37.87 2.17
N GLU A 19 -2.35 -38.42 0.97
CA GLU A 19 -1.84 -37.67 -0.19
C GLU A 19 -2.78 -36.52 -0.58
N ARG A 20 -4.10 -36.78 -0.61
CA ARG A 20 -5.12 -35.76 -0.92
C ARG A 20 -5.08 -34.60 0.08
N GLU A 21 -4.94 -34.88 1.37
CA GLU A 21 -4.78 -33.86 2.42
C GLU A 21 -3.49 -33.04 2.21
N GLY A 22 -2.39 -33.70 1.88
CA GLY A 22 -1.13 -33.04 1.53
C GLY A 22 -1.27 -32.08 0.33
N LEU A 23 -1.96 -32.52 -0.73
CA LEU A 23 -2.28 -31.69 -1.90
C LEU A 23 -3.14 -30.48 -1.52
N ILE A 24 -4.17 -30.64 -0.69
CA ILE A 24 -5.01 -29.53 -0.23
C ILE A 24 -4.17 -28.49 0.51
N SER A 25 -3.34 -28.93 1.46
CA SER A 25 -2.44 -28.05 2.20
C SER A 25 -1.50 -27.26 1.28
N LEU A 26 -0.90 -27.94 0.29
CA LEU A 26 -0.05 -27.30 -0.70
C LEU A 26 -0.83 -26.26 -1.53
N THR A 27 -2.06 -26.57 -1.96
CA THR A 27 -2.87 -25.61 -2.73
C THR A 27 -3.22 -24.36 -1.92
N GLU A 28 -3.54 -24.49 -0.63
CA GLU A 28 -3.80 -23.33 0.23
C GLU A 28 -2.53 -22.49 0.45
N SER A 29 -1.38 -23.15 0.63
CA SER A 29 -0.08 -22.47 0.71
C SER A 29 0.23 -21.68 -0.57
N LEU A 30 0.03 -22.28 -1.75
CA LEU A 30 0.24 -21.61 -3.04
C LEU A 30 -0.74 -20.44 -3.24
N LYS A 31 -2.03 -20.60 -2.92
CA LYS A 31 -3.02 -19.51 -2.95
C LYS A 31 -2.57 -18.33 -2.08
N SER A 32 -2.05 -18.60 -0.89
CA SER A 32 -1.56 -17.55 0.02
C SER A 32 -0.37 -16.79 -0.57
N LYS A 33 0.60 -17.50 -1.16
CA LYS A 33 1.76 -16.90 -1.84
C LYS A 33 1.35 -16.07 -3.06
N ILE A 34 0.41 -16.56 -3.86
CA ILE A 34 -0.13 -15.82 -5.01
C ILE A 34 -0.75 -14.50 -4.54
N ARG A 35 -1.58 -14.52 -3.49
CA ARG A 35 -2.19 -13.29 -2.93
C ARG A 35 -1.12 -12.30 -2.43
N ALA A 36 -0.08 -12.78 -1.75
CA ALA A 36 1.01 -11.93 -1.28
C ALA A 36 1.78 -11.28 -2.44
N LEU A 37 2.11 -12.05 -3.48
CA LEU A 37 2.79 -11.55 -4.67
C LEU A 37 1.92 -10.55 -5.45
N GLN A 38 0.61 -10.81 -5.58
CA GLN A 38 -0.34 -9.88 -6.19
C GLN A 38 -0.40 -8.54 -5.44
N GLN A 39 -0.38 -8.56 -4.09
CA GLN A 39 -0.31 -7.33 -3.29
C GLN A 39 1.00 -6.57 -3.50
N GLN A 40 2.13 -7.29 -3.60
CA GLN A 40 3.43 -6.69 -3.87
C GLN A 40 3.47 -6.02 -5.26
N ILE A 41 3.03 -6.71 -6.31
CA ILE A 41 2.96 -6.15 -7.67
C ILE A 41 2.08 -4.88 -7.70
N PHE A 42 0.90 -4.94 -7.08
CA PHE A 42 0.00 -3.78 -7.01
C PHE A 42 0.59 -2.58 -6.24
N SER A 43 1.49 -2.83 -5.28
CA SER A 43 2.20 -1.75 -4.58
C SER A 43 3.36 -1.17 -5.40
N GLN A 44 4.04 -1.98 -6.21
CA GLN A 44 5.16 -1.54 -7.04
C GLN A 44 4.69 -0.67 -8.22
N GLU A 45 3.57 -1.01 -8.86
CA GLU A 45 2.96 -0.18 -9.92
C GLU A 45 2.47 1.19 -9.43
N LYS A 46 2.35 1.38 -8.11
CA LYS A 46 1.95 2.67 -7.50
C LYS A 46 3.10 3.56 -7.11
N ASN A 47 4.35 3.09 -7.21
CA ASN A 47 5.52 3.91 -6.89
C ASN A 47 5.96 4.75 -8.09
N GLY A 48 5.03 5.52 -8.64
CA GLY A 48 5.34 6.50 -9.67
C GLY A 48 6.28 7.58 -9.13
N VAL A 49 7.21 8.02 -9.97
CA VAL A 49 8.05 9.18 -9.67
C VAL A 49 7.22 10.43 -9.95
N HIS A 50 6.99 11.23 -8.92
CA HIS A 50 6.33 12.52 -9.06
C HIS A 50 7.35 13.58 -9.54
N PRO A 51 6.94 14.54 -10.40
CA PRO A 51 7.78 15.65 -10.82
C PRO A 51 7.90 16.72 -9.72
N ALA A 52 8.21 16.29 -8.49
CA ALA A 52 8.30 17.10 -7.30
C ALA A 52 9.40 16.58 -6.36
N TYR A 53 9.99 17.49 -5.59
CA TYR A 53 10.98 17.19 -4.58
C TYR A 53 10.36 17.28 -3.20
N CYS A 54 10.81 16.44 -2.27
CA CYS A 54 10.43 16.56 -0.88
C CYS A 54 11.13 17.77 -0.25
N ASN A 55 10.36 18.70 0.32
CA ASN A 55 10.89 19.90 0.99
C ASN A 55 11.67 19.61 2.28
N VAL A 56 11.63 18.39 2.80
CA VAL A 56 12.33 18.00 4.05
C VAL A 56 13.68 17.35 3.75
N CYS A 57 13.72 16.37 2.85
CA CYS A 57 14.96 15.62 2.55
C CYS A 57 15.58 15.96 1.19
N ASN A 58 14.94 16.82 0.40
CA ASN A 58 15.37 17.28 -0.92
C ASN A 58 15.58 16.18 -1.98
N LYS A 59 14.89 15.04 -1.82
CA LYS A 59 14.89 13.93 -2.80
C LYS A 59 13.64 13.96 -3.67
N TYR A 60 13.73 13.38 -4.87
CA TYR A 60 12.55 13.12 -5.70
C TYR A 60 11.51 12.29 -4.95
N ILE A 61 10.25 12.67 -5.10
CA ILE A 61 9.14 11.96 -4.46
C ILE A 61 8.80 10.71 -5.29
N VAL A 62 9.01 9.55 -4.67
CA VAL A 62 8.65 8.24 -5.21
C VAL A 62 7.56 7.63 -4.32
N GLY A 63 6.50 7.10 -4.92
CA GLY A 63 5.36 6.59 -4.15
C GLY A 63 4.33 7.68 -3.90
N ILE A 64 3.91 7.85 -2.65
CA ILE A 64 2.86 8.79 -2.30
C ILE A 64 3.44 10.18 -2.11
N ARG A 65 2.91 11.15 -2.85
CA ARG A 65 3.16 12.58 -2.63
C ARG A 65 2.09 13.17 -1.72
N TYR A 66 2.52 13.95 -0.75
CA TYR A 66 1.68 14.76 0.11
C TYR A 66 1.96 16.23 -0.17
N LYS A 67 1.01 16.89 -0.84
CA LYS A 67 1.08 18.34 -1.14
C LYS A 67 0.36 19.09 -0.03
N CYS A 68 1.04 20.02 0.63
CA CYS A 68 0.39 20.95 1.55
C CYS A 68 -0.61 21.81 0.76
N GLY A 69 -1.87 21.83 1.18
CA GLY A 69 -2.91 22.64 0.54
C GLY A 69 -2.75 24.14 0.79
N HIS A 70 -2.02 24.55 1.82
CA HIS A 70 -1.91 25.94 2.27
C HIS A 70 -0.65 26.66 1.78
N CYS A 71 0.32 25.91 1.25
CA CYS A 71 1.58 26.45 0.75
C CYS A 71 1.68 26.28 -0.76
N ASP A 72 2.39 27.18 -1.44
CA ASP A 72 2.60 27.10 -2.88
C ASP A 72 3.37 25.85 -3.30
N ASN A 73 4.59 25.67 -2.77
CA ASN A 73 5.49 24.59 -3.18
C ASN A 73 6.00 23.79 -1.98
N TYR A 74 5.08 23.22 -1.20
CA TYR A 74 5.44 22.34 -0.08
C TYR A 74 4.89 20.93 -0.28
N ASP A 75 5.80 20.01 -0.54
CA ASP A 75 5.57 18.62 -0.87
C ASP A 75 6.46 17.71 -0.03
N ILE A 76 5.91 16.61 0.45
CA ILE A 76 6.64 15.57 1.16
C ILE A 76 6.21 14.19 0.67
N TYR A 77 7.04 13.19 0.93
CA TYR A 77 6.69 11.78 0.72
C TYR A 77 6.43 11.12 2.08
N SER A 78 5.93 9.88 2.06
CA SER A 78 5.49 9.16 3.26
C SER A 78 6.51 9.16 4.41
N ASN A 79 7.81 9.06 4.14
CA ASN A 79 8.81 8.97 5.22
C ASN A 79 9.11 10.33 5.88
N CYS A 80 8.61 11.43 5.30
CA CYS A 80 8.74 12.76 5.87
C CYS A 80 7.40 13.31 6.39
N GLU A 81 6.34 12.50 6.43
CA GLU A 81 5.01 12.89 6.91
C GLU A 81 5.04 13.36 8.38
N THR A 82 5.95 12.82 9.20
CA THR A 82 6.15 13.19 10.60
C THR A 82 7.02 14.44 10.80
N SER A 83 7.43 15.10 9.73
CA SER A 83 8.22 16.34 9.83
C SER A 83 7.41 17.48 10.44
N ASN A 84 8.11 18.42 11.08
CA ASN A 84 7.48 19.53 11.79
C ASN A 84 7.12 20.64 10.78
N HIS A 85 6.04 20.45 10.01
CA HIS A 85 5.37 21.52 9.26
C HIS A 85 4.28 22.18 10.13
N ASN A 86 3.68 23.28 9.65
CA ASN A 86 2.56 23.90 10.38
C ASN A 86 1.45 22.87 10.61
N ARG A 87 1.07 22.67 11.87
CA ARG A 87 0.09 21.66 12.29
C ARG A 87 -1.33 21.99 11.81
N ASP A 88 -1.60 23.26 11.55
CA ASP A 88 -2.88 23.72 11.03
C ASP A 88 -3.00 23.52 9.51
N HIS A 89 -1.90 23.14 8.84
CA HIS A 89 -1.90 22.90 7.41
C HIS A 89 -2.32 21.47 7.06
N VAL A 90 -3.34 21.37 6.21
CA VAL A 90 -3.81 20.10 5.63
C VAL A 90 -2.99 19.69 4.43
N PHE A 91 -2.71 18.38 4.33
CA PHE A 91 -2.05 17.75 3.19
C PHE A 91 -3.02 16.97 2.31
N ILE A 92 -2.84 17.08 1.00
CA ILE A 92 -3.55 16.33 -0.03
C ILE A 92 -2.68 15.13 -0.44
N LYS A 93 -3.25 13.92 -0.37
CA LYS A 93 -2.57 12.65 -0.68
C LYS A 93 -2.71 12.29 -2.16
N ILE A 94 -1.63 12.49 -2.92
CA ILE A 94 -1.55 12.20 -4.35
C ILE A 94 -0.83 10.86 -4.54
N LYS A 95 -1.60 9.81 -4.90
CA LYS A 95 -1.10 8.42 -4.98
C LYS A 95 -0.43 8.07 -6.31
N ARG A 96 -0.60 8.88 -7.35
CA ARG A 96 -0.07 8.65 -8.69
C ARG A 96 0.38 9.97 -9.32
N PRO A 97 1.45 9.99 -10.14
CA PRO A 97 1.86 11.20 -10.85
C PRO A 97 0.72 11.76 -11.71
N ILE A 98 0.54 13.08 -11.67
CA ILE A 98 -0.48 13.79 -12.45
C ILE A 98 0.23 14.49 -13.63
N GLY A 99 -0.32 14.35 -14.84
CA GLY A 99 0.17 15.07 -16.02
C GLY A 99 -0.21 16.55 -15.97
N ASN A 100 0.71 17.44 -16.35
CA ASN A 100 0.51 18.90 -16.41
C ASN A 100 0.20 19.54 -15.04
N ASP A 101 1.13 19.36 -14.11
CA ASP A 101 0.98 19.63 -12.68
C ASP A 101 1.10 21.13 -12.28
N ARG A 102 0.48 22.02 -13.06
CA ARG A 102 0.55 23.47 -12.84
C ARG A 102 -0.11 23.89 -11.52
N PHE A 103 -1.16 23.18 -11.12
CA PHE A 103 -1.91 23.45 -9.89
C PHE A 103 -1.19 22.98 -8.63
N ALA A 104 -0.19 22.11 -8.73
CA ALA A 104 0.55 21.65 -7.54
C ALA A 104 1.69 22.57 -7.14
N ARG A 105 1.84 23.74 -7.78
CA ARG A 105 2.79 24.78 -7.36
C ARG A 105 2.14 25.97 -6.65
N THR A 106 0.83 25.91 -6.44
CA THR A 106 0.05 26.96 -5.80
C THR A 106 -0.63 26.43 -4.55
N ALA A 107 -0.86 27.31 -3.57
CA ALA A 107 -1.77 27.04 -2.48
C ALA A 107 -3.18 26.81 -3.04
N LEU A 108 -3.84 25.76 -2.56
CA LEU A 108 -5.18 25.34 -2.97
C LEU A 108 -6.23 25.70 -1.91
N LEU A 109 -5.80 25.98 -0.68
CA LEU A 109 -6.64 26.26 0.47
C LEU A 109 -6.27 27.62 1.06
N PRO A 110 -7.26 28.40 1.55
CA PRO A 110 -7.00 29.62 2.31
C PRO A 110 -6.44 29.27 3.70
N GLU A 111 -5.87 30.26 4.39
CA GLU A 111 -5.46 30.08 5.78
C GLU A 111 -6.68 29.78 6.67
N PHE A 112 -6.62 28.67 7.40
CA PHE A 112 -7.66 28.30 8.35
C PHE A 112 -7.49 29.10 9.63
N LYS A 113 -8.51 29.86 10.01
CA LYS A 113 -8.58 30.47 11.34
C LYS A 113 -9.18 29.45 12.30
N LEU A 114 -8.43 29.10 13.34
CA LEU A 114 -8.96 28.21 14.38
C LEU A 114 -10.11 28.92 15.10
N ILE A 115 -11.15 28.16 15.46
CA ILE A 115 -12.34 28.69 16.15
C ILE A 115 -11.94 29.43 17.43
N GLU A 116 -10.91 28.95 18.14
CA GLU A 116 -10.36 29.58 19.34
C GLU A 116 -9.80 30.99 19.11
N GLN A 117 -9.38 31.30 17.88
CA GLN A 117 -8.83 32.60 17.46
C GLN A 117 -9.91 33.57 16.97
N MET A 118 -11.15 33.09 16.76
CA MET A 118 -12.27 33.92 16.26
C MET A 118 -13.06 34.60 17.39
N ASN A 119 -12.80 34.24 18.65
CA ASN A 119 -13.52 34.74 19.82
C ASN A 119 -12.71 35.77 20.65
N LYS A 120 -11.62 36.31 20.08
CA LYS A 120 -10.90 37.49 20.59
C LYS A 120 -11.22 38.69 19.73
#